data_AF-A0A968GAC7-F1
#
_entry.id   AF-A0A968GAC7-F1
#
_cell.length_a   1.000
_cell.length_b   1.000
_cell.length_c   1.000
_cell.angle_alpha   90.00
_cell.angle_beta   90.00
_cell.angle_gamma   90.00
#
_symmetry.space_group_name_H-M   'P 1'
#
loop_
_entity.id
_entity.type
_entity.pdbx_description
1 polymer ?
#
loop_
_entity_poly.entity_id
_entity_poly.type
_entity_poly.pdbx_seq_one_letter_code
_entity_poly.pdbx_strand_id
1 'polypeptide(L)'
;MANNNVRGGTLLDVRINGRPYNPTNDSSPNINTVRFDYENEPTGNGDVHTIRKRRFCGVTDLELSMALGDFEAISEIWEAGMEVEVTIQRADESVYGGLLMPEGEAPALSGDGKVTVSFVGREFLKIN
;
A
#
# COMPACT_ATOMS: atom_id res chain seq x y z
N MET A 1 -15.24 16.63 -4.20
CA MET A 1 -14.13 15.72 -4.56
C MET A 1 -14.05 14.68 -3.46
N ALA A 2 -14.20 13.39 -3.78
CA ALA A 2 -14.07 12.33 -2.78
C ALA A 2 -12.59 12.08 -2.50
N ASN A 3 -12.15 12.30 -1.26
CA ASN A 3 -10.88 11.79 -0.77
C ASN A 3 -11.02 10.27 -0.67
N ASN A 4 -10.34 9.53 -1.54
CA ASN A 4 -10.30 8.05 -1.52
C ASN A 4 -9.13 7.51 -0.68
N ASN A 5 -8.56 8.34 0.21
CA ASN A 5 -7.63 7.89 1.23
C ASN A 5 -8.45 7.40 2.43
N VAL A 6 -8.49 6.09 2.61
CA VAL A 6 -9.08 5.50 3.81
C VAL A 6 -7.96 5.41 4.84
N ARG A 7 -7.96 6.30 5.84
CA ARG A 7 -7.08 6.19 6.99
C ARG A 7 -7.58 5.07 7.91
N GLY A 8 -6.68 4.15 8.25
CA GLY A 8 -6.49 3.66 9.60
C GLY A 8 -7.67 3.01 10.31
N GLY A 9 -7.80 1.69 10.16
CA GLY A 9 -8.62 0.87 11.05
C GLY A 9 -7.86 -0.42 11.31
N THR A 10 -8.16 -1.08 12.43
CA THR A 10 -7.54 -2.37 12.79
C THR A 10 -7.62 -3.34 11.62
N LEU A 11 -6.48 -3.94 11.29
CA LEU A 11 -6.38 -4.95 10.24
C LEU A 11 -6.67 -6.32 10.85
N LEU A 12 -7.40 -7.16 10.13
CA LEU A 12 -7.71 -8.54 10.54
C LEU A 12 -6.76 -9.55 9.89
N ASP A 13 -6.50 -9.38 8.59
CA ASP A 13 -5.65 -10.28 7.82
C ASP A 13 -4.84 -9.47 6.81
N VAL A 14 -3.57 -9.83 6.66
CA VAL A 14 -2.67 -9.29 5.64
C VAL A 14 -2.02 -10.47 4.95
N ARG A 15 -2.11 -10.52 3.62
CA ARG A 15 -1.45 -11.52 2.81
C ARG A 15 -0.56 -10.87 1.79
N ILE A 16 0.68 -11.34 1.71
CA ILE A 16 1.66 -10.91 0.72
C ILE A 16 2.17 -12.16 0.02
N ASN A 17 2.01 -12.22 -1.29
CA ASN A 17 2.33 -13.38 -2.12
C ASN A 17 1.70 -14.69 -1.59
N GLY A 18 0.44 -14.62 -1.16
CA GLY A 18 -0.31 -15.73 -0.58
C GLY A 18 0.10 -16.14 0.83
N ARG A 19 1.15 -15.56 1.42
CA ARG A 19 1.57 -15.83 2.81
C ARG A 19 0.87 -14.90 3.80
N PRO A 20 0.35 -15.42 4.93
CA PRO A 20 -0.27 -14.59 5.96
C PRO A 20 0.80 -13.89 6.82
N TYR A 21 0.56 -12.62 7.13
CA TYR A 21 1.38 -11.81 8.04
C TYR A 21 0.48 -11.21 9.12
N ASN A 22 1.02 -11.09 10.33
CA ASN A 22 0.27 -10.51 11.44
C ASN A 22 0.40 -8.98 11.41
N PRO A 23 -0.67 -8.22 11.13
CA PRO A 23 -0.63 -6.79 11.31
C PRO A 23 -0.49 -6.45 12.79
N THR A 24 0.22 -5.37 13.11
CA THR A 24 0.25 -4.89 14.50
C THR A 24 -1.09 -4.24 14.87
N ASN A 25 -1.45 -4.28 16.15
CA ASN A 25 -2.68 -3.64 16.63
C ASN A 25 -2.71 -2.11 16.37
N ASP A 26 -1.53 -1.51 16.22
CA ASP A 26 -1.34 -0.08 15.94
C ASP A 26 -1.21 0.22 14.43
N SER A 27 -1.19 -0.81 13.58
CA SER A 27 -1.05 -0.68 12.14
C SER A 27 -2.24 0.09 11.56
N SER A 28 -1.94 1.25 10.99
CA SER A 28 -2.93 2.19 10.47
C SER A 28 -2.52 2.61 9.06
N PRO A 29 -2.43 1.65 8.12
CA PRO A 29 -1.86 1.92 6.82
C PRO A 29 -2.75 2.86 6.01
N ASN A 30 -2.13 3.61 5.11
CA ASN A 30 -2.85 4.42 4.15
C ASN A 30 -3.19 3.55 2.92
N ILE A 31 -4.48 3.23 2.74
CA ILE A 31 -4.95 2.50 1.56
C ILE A 31 -5.40 3.52 0.50
N ASN A 32 -4.70 3.50 -0.63
CA ASN A 32 -4.96 4.37 -1.78
C ASN A 32 -5.52 3.53 -2.92
N THR A 33 -6.84 3.60 -3.15
CA THR A 33 -7.49 2.77 -4.19
C THR A 33 -7.48 3.39 -5.58
N VAL A 34 -7.43 4.72 -5.65
CA VAL A 34 -7.36 5.48 -6.90
C VAL A 34 -6.69 6.82 -6.60
N ARG A 35 -5.59 7.14 -7.28
CA ARG A 35 -4.96 8.46 -7.19
C ARG A 35 -4.84 9.11 -8.56
N PHE A 36 -5.38 10.32 -8.68
CA PHE A 36 -5.19 11.19 -9.83
C PHE A 36 -4.47 12.46 -9.36
N ASP A 37 -3.38 12.83 -10.03
CA ASP A 37 -2.80 14.16 -9.91
C ASP A 37 -3.42 15.07 -10.96
N TYR A 38 -3.72 16.30 -10.54
CA TYR A 38 -4.18 17.36 -11.41
C TYR A 38 -3.11 18.44 -11.43
N GLU A 39 -2.46 18.61 -12.57
CA GLU A 39 -1.59 19.76 -12.84
C GLU A 39 -2.43 20.79 -13.60
N ASN A 40 -2.54 21.99 -13.04
CA ASN A 40 -3.24 23.11 -13.68
C ASN A 40 -2.20 24.10 -14.20
N GLU A 41 -2.15 24.28 -15.51
CA GLU A 41 -1.32 25.29 -16.14
C GLU A 41 -2.20 26.42 -16.69
N PRO A 42 -1.98 27.68 -16.26
CA PRO A 42 -2.64 28.82 -16.88
C PRO A 42 -2.08 29.02 -18.28
N THR A 43 -2.95 28.99 -19.29
CA THR A 43 -2.57 29.28 -20.67
C THR A 43 -2.61 30.79 -20.94
N GLY A 44 -1.78 31.26 -21.88
CA GLY A 44 -1.66 32.69 -22.21
C GLY A 44 -2.93 33.38 -22.70
N ASN A 45 -4.01 32.62 -22.94
CA ASN A 45 -5.32 33.14 -23.38
C ASN A 45 -6.34 33.24 -22.23
N GLY A 46 -5.96 32.96 -20.98
CA GLY A 46 -6.86 33.03 -19.83
C GLY A 46 -7.61 31.72 -19.52
N ASP A 47 -7.42 30.67 -20.33
CA ASP A 47 -7.95 29.33 -20.07
C ASP A 47 -7.01 28.53 -19.16
N VAL A 48 -7.57 27.65 -18.33
CA VAL A 48 -6.80 26.71 -17.49
C VAL A 48 -6.75 25.35 -18.17
N HIS A 49 -5.53 24.89 -18.50
CA HIS A 49 -5.33 23.51 -18.93
C HIS A 49 -5.13 22.63 -17.70
N THR A 50 -6.01 21.65 -17.52
CA THR A 50 -5.87 20.64 -16.47
C THR A 50 -5.36 19.33 -17.08
N ILE A 51 -4.12 18.96 -16.75
CA ILE A 51 -3.57 17.64 -17.07
C ILE A 51 -3.89 16.69 -15.91
N ARG A 52 -4.63 15.63 -16.21
CA ARG A 52 -4.96 14.58 -15.23
C ARG A 52 -4.02 13.39 -15.41
N LYS A 53 -3.13 13.14 -14.45
CA LYS A 53 -2.21 11.99 -14.44
C LYS A 53 -2.72 10.93 -13.47
N ARG A 54 -2.71 9.65 -13.86
CA ARG A 54 -2.93 8.54 -12.92
C ARG A 54 -1.66 8.33 -12.09
N ARG A 55 -1.78 8.26 -10.76
CA ARG A 55 -0.73 7.77 -9.86
C ARG A 55 -0.97 6.31 -9.52
N PHE A 56 0.10 5.67 -9.02
CA PHE A 56 0.02 4.35 -8.44
C PHE A 56 -0.92 4.31 -7.23
N CYS A 57 -1.64 3.20 -7.14
CA CYS A 57 -2.49 2.82 -6.02
C CYS A 57 -1.69 1.88 -5.11
N GLY A 58 -2.19 1.58 -3.92
CA GLY A 58 -1.52 0.63 -3.03
C GLY A 58 -1.72 0.94 -1.56
N VAL A 59 -0.75 0.52 -0.77
CA VAL A 59 -0.75 0.62 0.68
C VAL A 59 0.59 1.16 1.16
N THR A 60 0.57 2.18 2.02
CA THR A 60 1.79 2.69 2.67
C THR A 60 1.68 2.58 4.19
N ASP A 61 2.84 2.55 4.85
CA ASP A 61 2.96 2.55 6.31
C ASP A 61 2.31 1.32 6.96
N LEU A 62 2.38 0.16 6.29
CA LEU A 62 1.86 -1.10 6.80
C LEU A 62 2.83 -1.70 7.80
N GLU A 63 2.49 -1.64 9.08
CA GLU A 63 3.27 -2.23 10.16
C GLU A 63 2.84 -3.69 10.40
N LEU A 64 3.80 -4.59 10.36
CA LEU A 64 3.64 -6.04 10.52
C LEU A 64 4.52 -6.54 11.66
N SER A 65 4.00 -7.44 12.48
CA SER A 65 4.79 -8.21 13.43
C SER A 65 5.18 -9.54 12.79
N MET A 66 6.47 -9.85 12.77
CA MET A 66 6.98 -11.01 12.03
C MET A 66 8.18 -11.67 12.71
N ALA A 67 8.29 -12.99 12.52
CA ALA A 67 9.47 -13.75 12.94
C ALA A 67 10.62 -13.57 11.94
N LEU A 68 11.84 -13.98 12.31
CA LEU A 68 13.03 -13.81 11.46
C LEU A 68 12.88 -14.47 10.07
N GLY A 69 12.27 -15.66 9.98
CA GLY A 69 12.06 -16.34 8.69
C GLY A 69 11.03 -15.66 7.79
N ASP A 70 10.07 -14.94 8.37
CA ASP A 70 9.09 -14.15 7.60
C ASP A 70 9.71 -12.86 7.08
N PHE A 71 10.66 -12.30 7.83
CA PHE A 71 11.44 -11.14 7.44
C PHE A 71 12.33 -11.42 6.22
N GLU A 72 12.99 -12.58 6.17
CA GLU A 72 13.78 -13.01 5.01
C GLU A 72 12.92 -13.05 3.73
N ALA A 73 11.73 -13.65 3.82
CA ALA A 73 10.80 -13.72 2.69
C ALA A 73 10.32 -12.33 2.22
N ILE A 74 10.09 -11.39 3.13
CA ILE A 74 9.75 -10.01 2.78
C ILE A 74 10.94 -9.30 2.14
N SER A 75 12.15 -9.52 2.64
CA SER A 75 13.37 -8.88 2.14
C SER A 75 13.68 -9.35 0.71
N GLU A 76 13.48 -10.63 0.41
CA GLU A 76 13.61 -11.18 -0.95
C GLU A 76 12.69 -10.48 -1.97
N ILE A 77 11.50 -10.02 -1.56
CA ILE A 77 10.60 -9.26 -2.44
C ILE A 77 11.22 -7.91 -2.82
N TRP A 78 11.86 -7.22 -1.87
CA TRP A 78 12.57 -5.96 -2.13
C TRP A 78 13.81 -6.15 -3.00
N GLU A 79 14.57 -7.22 -2.75
CA GLU A 79 15.74 -7.55 -3.56
C GLU A 79 15.36 -7.93 -5.00
N ALA A 80 14.25 -8.65 -5.18
CA ALA A 80 13.74 -9.03 -6.50
C ALA A 80 13.09 -7.84 -7.23
N GLY A 81 12.54 -6.87 -6.51
CA GLY A 81 11.83 -5.72 -7.08
C GLY A 81 10.62 -6.11 -7.93
N MET A 82 9.96 -7.22 -7.60
CA MET A 82 8.89 -7.80 -8.41
C MET A 82 7.49 -7.47 -7.88
N GLU A 83 6.50 -7.52 -8.77
CA GLU A 83 5.09 -7.43 -8.37
C GLU A 83 4.67 -8.70 -7.61
N VAL A 84 3.99 -8.50 -6.48
CA VAL A 84 3.42 -9.55 -5.64
C VAL A 84 1.95 -9.26 -5.37
N GLU A 85 1.16 -10.31 -5.19
CA GLU A 85 -0.22 -10.17 -4.77
C GLU A 85 -0.28 -9.73 -3.31
N VAL A 86 -0.95 -8.61 -3.05
CA VAL A 86 -1.19 -8.09 -1.70
C VAL A 86 -2.69 -8.06 -1.45
N THR A 87 -3.12 -8.64 -0.33
CA THR A 87 -4.50 -8.58 0.15
C THR A 87 -4.53 -8.08 1.59
N ILE A 88 -5.43 -7.14 1.88
CA ILE A 88 -5.64 -6.57 3.21
C ILE A 88 -7.11 -6.66 3.57
N GLN A 89 -7.41 -7.30 4.69
CA GLN A 89 -8.74 -7.31 5.30
C GLN A 89 -8.75 -6.41 6.52
N ARG A 90 -9.73 -5.51 6.59
CA ARG A 90 -9.93 -4.59 7.72
C ARG A 90 -11.00 -5.12 8.67
N ALA A 91 -11.03 -4.57 9.88
CA ALA A 91 -12.03 -4.90 10.91
C ALA A 91 -13.47 -4.55 10.53
N ASP A 92 -13.69 -3.66 9.55
CA ASP A 92 -14.99 -3.36 8.96
C ASP A 92 -15.39 -4.36 7.85
N GLU A 93 -14.68 -5.50 7.78
CA GLU A 93 -14.83 -6.58 6.80
C GLU A 93 -14.51 -6.19 5.35
N SER A 94 -14.08 -4.95 5.10
CA SER A 94 -13.64 -4.55 3.77
C SER A 94 -12.33 -5.25 3.40
N VAL A 95 -12.29 -5.77 2.17
CA VAL A 95 -11.12 -6.45 1.64
C VAL A 95 -10.59 -5.67 0.45
N TYR A 96 -9.29 -5.40 0.46
CA TYR A 96 -8.56 -4.74 -0.63
C TYR A 96 -7.53 -5.70 -1.20
N GLY A 97 -7.39 -5.72 -2.52
CA GLY A 97 -6.46 -6.62 -3.20
C GLY A 97 -5.89 -6.02 -4.48
N GLY A 98 -4.70 -6.45 -4.85
CA GLY A 98 -4.05 -6.08 -6.11
C GLY A 98 -2.63 -6.62 -6.25
N LEU A 99 -2.08 -6.49 -7.46
CA LEU A 99 -0.67 -6.76 -7.75
C LEU A 99 0.13 -5.48 -7.50
N LEU A 100 1.02 -5.52 -6.52
CA LEU A 100 1.80 -4.37 -6.07
C LEU A 100 3.30 -4.71 -6.03
N MET A 101 4.14 -3.73 -6.32
CA MET A 101 5.58 -3.77 -6.18
C MET A 101 5.99 -3.12 -4.85
N PRO A 102 7.07 -3.56 -4.20
CA PRO A 102 7.64 -2.85 -3.06
C PRO A 102 7.95 -1.38 -3.38
N GLU A 103 7.64 -0.49 -2.44
CA GLU A 103 7.95 0.95 -2.51
C GLU A 103 8.90 1.34 -1.38
N GLY A 104 9.89 2.16 -1.71
CA GLY A 104 10.83 2.72 -0.72
C GLY A 104 12.04 1.82 -0.46
N GLU A 105 12.67 2.03 0.70
CA GLU A 105 13.85 1.28 1.12
C GLU A 105 13.48 -0.13 1.59
N ALA A 106 14.46 -1.03 1.54
CA ALA A 106 14.30 -2.38 2.08
C ALA A 106 13.90 -2.31 3.57
N PRO A 107 12.89 -3.08 4.00
CA PRO A 107 12.43 -3.04 5.37
C PRO A 107 13.53 -3.49 6.33
N ALA A 108 13.60 -2.84 7.49
CA ALA A 108 14.48 -3.23 8.58
C ALA A 108 13.66 -3.79 9.73
N LEU A 109 14.06 -4.96 10.25
CA LEU A 109 13.45 -5.54 11.45
C LEU A 109 13.80 -4.68 12.67
N SER A 110 12.78 -4.11 13.30
CA SER A 110 12.93 -3.36 14.54
C SER A 110 13.29 -4.29 15.70
N GLY A 111 13.84 -3.73 16.79
CA GLY A 111 14.22 -4.50 17.98
C GLY A 111 13.07 -5.22 18.69
N ASP A 112 11.82 -4.85 18.39
CA ASP A 112 10.59 -5.48 18.88
C ASP A 112 9.94 -6.45 17.86
N GLY A 113 10.64 -6.80 16.77
CA GLY A 113 10.17 -7.79 15.80
C GLY A 113 9.07 -7.27 14.87
N LYS A 114 9.10 -5.97 14.58
CA LYS A 114 8.18 -5.31 13.67
C LYS A 114 8.89 -4.82 12.41
N VAL A 115 8.12 -4.65 11.36
CA VAL A 115 8.58 -4.12 10.08
C VAL A 115 7.50 -3.23 9.50
N THR A 116 7.91 -2.10 8.93
CA THR A 116 7.04 -1.24 8.15
C THR A 116 7.33 -1.43 6.67
N VAL A 117 6.29 -1.73 5.90
CA VAL A 117 6.37 -1.95 4.44
C VAL A 117 5.40 -1.04 3.70
N SER A 118 5.77 -0.70 2.46
CA SER A 118 4.92 0.02 1.53
C SER A 118 4.92 -0.69 0.18
N PHE A 119 3.76 -0.72 -0.47
CA PHE A 119 3.55 -1.38 -1.74
C PHE A 119 2.73 -0.49 -2.66
N VAL A 120 3.17 -0.37 -3.91
CA VAL A 120 2.48 0.41 -4.95
C VAL A 120 2.31 -0.38 -6.22
N GLY A 121 1.22 -0.15 -6.91
CA GLY A 121 0.93 -0.83 -8.15
C GLY A 121 -0.11 -0.10 -8.97
N ARG A 122 -0.44 -0.70 -10.11
CA ARG A 122 -1.38 -0.12 -11.05
C ARG A 122 -2.81 -0.11 -10.50
N GLU A 123 -3.16 -1.11 -9.71
CA GLU A 123 -4.52 -1.37 -9.25
C GLU A 123 -4.49 -1.96 -7.84
N PHE A 124 -5.21 -1.32 -6.92
CA PHE A 124 -5.45 -1.82 -5.57
C PHE A 124 -6.89 -1.48 -5.21
N LEU A 125 -7.79 -2.45 -5.32
CA LEU A 125 -9.22 -2.18 -5.27
C LEU A 125 -9.88 -2.92 -4.12
N LYS A 126 -11.01 -2.38 -3.68
CA LYS A 126 -11.93 -3.10 -2.79
C LYS A 126 -12.54 -4.27 -3.57
N ILE A 127 -12.34 -5.50 -3.10
CA ILE A 127 -12.83 -6.74 -3.73
C ILE A 127 -14.03 -7.35 -3.00
N ASN A 128 -14.40 -6.82 -1.83
CA ASN A 128 -15.62 -7.13 -1.07
C ASN A 128 -16.04 -5.90 -0.25
#